data_AF-A0A2D6XFA4-F1
#
_entry.id   AF-A0A2D6XFA4-F1
#
_cell.length_a   1.000
_cell.length_b   1.000
_cell.length_c   1.000
_cell.angle_alpha   90.00
_cell.angle_beta   90.00
_cell.angle_gamma   90.00
#
_symmetry.space_group_name_H-M   'P 1'
#
loop_
_entity.id
_entity.type
_entity.pdbx_description
1 polymer ?
#
loop_
_entity_poly.entity_id
_entity_poly.type
_entity_poly.pdbx_seq_one_letter_code
_entity_poly.pdbx_strand_id
1 'polypeptide(L)'
;METLSEYFRDSSSYLRDTSKAHWLVLYTQNRDSDVLTRSNYEVMSEDLGEGAESLSASHWACGWIEYLLVNPEDSEAVRKAEDWERALADYPVCDDYKFSEAEQQEADEVWANCYDAYDRIDYIRQFRNQFEFHDMDDLMSCVRGEYFAGYASELIC
;
A
#
# COMPACT_ATOMS: atom_id res chain seq x y z
N MET A 1 24.87 -17.53 14.80
CA MET A 1 24.68 -16.28 14.03
C MET A 1 24.21 -16.76 12.67
N GLU A 2 22.95 -17.18 12.62
CA GLU A 2 22.28 -17.56 11.37
C GLU A 2 22.10 -16.26 10.59
N THR A 3 22.78 -16.15 9.45
CA THR A 3 22.63 -15.00 8.56
C THR A 3 21.24 -15.07 7.95
N LEU A 4 20.46 -13.99 8.09
CA LEU A 4 19.09 -13.83 7.56
C LEU A 4 19.00 -13.90 6.02
N SER A 5 20.11 -14.22 5.34
CA SER A 5 20.17 -14.52 3.91
C SER A 5 19.29 -15.69 3.46
N GLU A 6 18.77 -16.51 4.37
CA GLU A 6 17.80 -17.58 4.03
C GLU A 6 16.35 -17.08 3.91
N TYR A 7 16.02 -15.90 4.46
CA TYR A 7 14.66 -15.35 4.41
C TYR A 7 14.38 -14.60 3.10
N PHE A 8 15.41 -13.94 2.56
CA PHE A 8 15.31 -13.26 1.28
C PHE A 8 15.33 -14.25 0.13
N ARG A 9 14.29 -14.22 -0.72
CA ARG A 9 14.26 -15.03 -1.94
C ARG A 9 15.14 -14.37 -2.99
N ASP A 10 16.03 -15.17 -3.57
CA ASP A 10 16.81 -14.80 -4.74
C ASP A 10 15.87 -14.53 -5.94
N SER A 11 16.05 -13.36 -6.55
CA SER A 11 15.13 -12.87 -7.58
C SER A 11 15.27 -13.61 -8.93
N SER A 12 16.32 -14.41 -9.12
CA SER A 12 16.59 -15.15 -10.38
C SER A 12 15.44 -16.07 -10.79
N SER A 13 14.68 -16.59 -9.83
CA SER A 13 13.56 -17.48 -10.09
C SER A 13 12.31 -16.76 -10.62
N TYR A 14 12.21 -15.45 -10.40
CA TYR A 14 11.04 -14.64 -10.71
C TYR A 14 11.27 -13.69 -11.89
N LEU A 15 12.52 -13.32 -12.14
CA LEU A 15 12.87 -12.27 -13.09
C LEU A 15 13.51 -12.83 -14.35
N ARG A 16 13.03 -12.34 -15.51
CA ARG A 16 13.66 -12.61 -16.81
C ARG A 16 14.92 -11.77 -17.03
N ASP A 17 15.01 -10.62 -16.37
CA ASP A 17 16.22 -9.80 -16.38
C ASP A 17 17.22 -10.38 -15.38
N THR A 18 18.30 -10.94 -15.90
CA THR A 18 19.33 -11.59 -15.09
C THR A 18 20.34 -10.61 -14.50
N SER A 19 20.33 -9.33 -14.90
CA SER A 19 21.26 -8.33 -14.37
C SER A 19 21.10 -8.12 -12.86
N LYS A 20 19.90 -8.36 -12.34
CA LYS A 20 19.52 -8.24 -10.92
C LYS A 20 19.11 -9.54 -10.26
N ALA A 21 19.34 -10.67 -10.93
CA ALA A 21 18.98 -12.00 -10.45
C ALA A 21 19.49 -12.32 -9.03
N HIS A 22 20.58 -11.67 -8.59
CA HIS A 22 21.19 -11.84 -7.28
C HIS A 22 20.68 -10.85 -6.20
N TRP A 23 19.81 -9.92 -6.57
CA TRP A 23 19.22 -8.96 -5.62
C TRP A 23 18.17 -9.64 -4.76
N LEU A 24 18.04 -9.15 -3.53
CA LEU A 24 17.17 -9.72 -2.50
C LEU A 24 15.75 -9.13 -2.64
N VAL A 25 14.73 -9.98 -2.64
CA VAL A 25 13.32 -9.52 -2.67
C VAL A 25 12.86 -9.19 -1.24
N LEU A 26 12.60 -7.91 -0.94
CA LEU A 26 12.07 -7.47 0.35
C LEU A 26 10.54 -7.53 0.41
N TYR A 27 9.88 -6.92 -0.57
CA TYR A 27 8.42 -6.79 -0.58
C TYR A 27 7.88 -6.89 -1.99
N THR A 28 6.59 -7.23 -2.11
CA THR A 28 5.94 -7.35 -3.43
C THR A 28 4.55 -6.76 -3.40
N GLN A 29 4.16 -6.11 -4.49
CA GLN A 29 2.80 -5.70 -4.73
C GLN A 29 2.34 -6.09 -6.14
N ASN A 30 1.05 -6.04 -6.37
CA ASN A 30 0.44 -6.30 -7.67
C ASN A 30 -0.83 -5.46 -7.84
N ARG A 31 -1.50 -5.60 -9.00
CA ARG A 31 -2.76 -4.90 -9.30
C ARG A 31 -3.82 -5.02 -8.21
N ASP A 32 -3.92 -6.20 -7.58
CA ASP A 32 -4.97 -6.55 -6.62
C ASP A 32 -4.48 -6.38 -5.16
N SER A 33 -3.33 -5.75 -4.95
CA SER A 33 -2.85 -5.41 -3.60
C SER A 33 -3.76 -4.40 -2.91
N ASP A 34 -4.04 -4.66 -1.63
CA ASP A 34 -4.80 -3.76 -0.78
C ASP A 34 -4.03 -2.47 -0.46
N VAL A 35 -4.75 -1.50 0.12
CA VAL A 35 -4.22 -0.20 0.50
C VAL A 35 -3.03 -0.30 1.46
N LEU A 36 -3.06 -1.24 2.40
CA LEU A 36 -1.98 -1.46 3.36
C LEU A 36 -0.71 -1.93 2.66
N THR A 37 -0.83 -2.91 1.77
CA THR A 37 0.31 -3.44 1.01
C THR A 37 0.95 -2.34 0.16
N ARG A 38 0.14 -1.52 -0.51
CA ARG A 38 0.63 -0.40 -1.33
C ARG A 38 1.32 0.68 -0.48
N SER A 39 0.71 1.07 0.64
CA SER A 39 1.27 2.06 1.57
C SER A 39 2.61 1.58 2.16
N ASN A 40 2.67 0.34 2.63
CA ASN A 40 3.90 -0.27 3.14
C ASN A 40 5.00 -0.32 2.07
N TYR A 41 4.63 -0.67 0.83
CA TYR A 41 5.58 -0.70 -0.30
C TYR A 41 6.20 0.68 -0.53
N GLU A 42 5.38 1.73 -0.57
CA GLU A 42 5.84 3.11 -0.76
C GLU A 42 6.77 3.56 0.38
N VAL A 43 6.38 3.36 1.64
CA VAL A 43 7.18 3.74 2.82
C VAL A 43 8.54 3.04 2.82
N MET A 44 8.58 1.73 2.57
CA MET A 44 9.84 0.99 2.50
C MET A 44 10.71 1.46 1.33
N SER A 45 10.10 1.73 0.16
CA SER A 45 10.84 2.22 -1.00
C SER A 45 11.43 3.61 -0.75
N GLU A 46 10.71 4.50 -0.07
CA GLU A 46 11.20 5.82 0.32
C GLU A 46 12.35 5.74 1.32
N ASP A 47 12.25 4.88 2.35
CA ASP A 47 13.29 4.73 3.37
C ASP A 47 14.58 4.10 2.81
N LEU A 48 14.47 3.13 1.90
CA LEU A 48 15.63 2.49 1.28
C LEU A 48 16.30 3.37 0.22
N GLY A 49 15.56 4.26 -0.44
CA GLY A 49 16.09 5.19 -1.43
C GLY A 49 16.88 4.49 -2.55
N GLU A 50 18.08 4.95 -2.84
CA GLU A 50 18.95 4.37 -3.90
C GLU A 50 19.45 2.95 -3.58
N GLY A 51 19.30 2.49 -2.34
CA GLY A 51 19.66 1.13 -1.91
C GLY A 51 18.65 0.06 -2.35
N ALA A 52 17.50 0.47 -2.87
CA ALA A 52 16.47 -0.41 -3.39
C ALA A 52 16.01 0.00 -4.79
N GLU A 53 15.41 -0.96 -5.50
CA GLU A 53 14.83 -0.71 -6.81
C GLU A 53 13.53 -1.50 -7.01
N SER A 54 12.54 -0.83 -7.58
CA SER A 54 11.28 -1.44 -8.00
C SER A 54 11.41 -2.05 -9.38
N LEU A 55 11.12 -3.35 -9.50
CA LEU A 55 11.11 -4.04 -10.78
C LEU A 55 9.75 -4.69 -11.02
N SER A 56 9.11 -4.31 -12.13
CA SER A 56 7.82 -4.85 -12.55
C SER A 56 7.98 -5.97 -13.57
N ALA A 57 7.31 -7.10 -13.33
CA ALA A 57 7.25 -8.24 -14.24
C ALA A 57 5.79 -8.55 -14.60
N SER A 58 5.50 -8.75 -15.89
CA SER A 58 4.16 -9.15 -16.33
C SER A 58 3.78 -10.51 -15.74
N HIS A 59 2.55 -10.61 -15.24
CA HIS A 59 2.02 -11.83 -14.63
C HIS A 59 0.60 -12.11 -15.16
N TRP A 60 0.31 -13.36 -15.53
CA TRP A 60 -0.91 -13.70 -16.26
C TRP A 60 -2.19 -13.50 -15.43
N ALA A 61 -2.12 -13.66 -14.10
CA ALA A 61 -3.29 -13.60 -13.23
C ALA A 61 -3.66 -12.17 -12.80
N CYS A 62 -2.65 -11.36 -12.47
CA CYS A 62 -2.81 -10.03 -11.90
C CYS A 62 -2.29 -8.90 -12.81
N GLY A 63 -1.93 -9.22 -14.06
CA GLY A 63 -1.34 -8.28 -15.02
C GLY A 63 0.16 -8.05 -14.78
N TRP A 64 0.53 -7.70 -13.55
CA TRP A 64 1.92 -7.45 -13.17
C TRP A 64 2.17 -7.80 -11.69
N ILE A 65 3.43 -8.10 -11.36
CA ILE A 65 3.96 -8.15 -10.00
C ILE A 65 5.15 -7.21 -9.96
N GLU A 66 5.19 -6.33 -8.96
CA GLU A 66 6.29 -5.44 -8.70
C GLU A 66 7.04 -5.91 -7.46
N TYR A 67 8.35 -6.03 -7.60
CA TYR A 67 9.26 -6.49 -6.56
C TYR A 67 10.06 -5.29 -6.08
N LEU A 68 10.08 -5.05 -4.76
CA LEU A 68 11.03 -4.15 -4.13
C LEU A 68 12.32 -4.95 -3.86
N LEU A 69 13.35 -4.67 -4.64
CA LEU A 69 14.62 -5.38 -4.62
C LEU A 69 15.66 -4.57 -3.85
N VAL A 70 16.49 -5.24 -3.05
CA VAL A 70 17.57 -4.63 -2.28
C VAL A 70 18.91 -5.16 -2.79
N ASN A 71 19.87 -4.25 -2.99
CA ASN A 71 21.21 -4.62 -3.44
C ASN A 71 21.98 -5.32 -2.30
N PRO A 72 22.37 -6.61 -2.45
CA PRO A 72 23.11 -7.32 -1.39
C PRO A 72 24.50 -6.75 -1.13
N GLU A 73 25.08 -6.00 -2.08
CA GLU A 73 26.38 -5.34 -1.89
C GLU A 73 26.26 -4.04 -1.05
N ASP A 74 25.05 -3.50 -0.93
CA ASP A 74 24.77 -2.35 -0.07
C ASP A 74 24.39 -2.83 1.34
N SER A 75 25.40 -2.92 2.21
CA SER A 75 25.21 -3.37 3.59
C SER A 75 24.26 -2.50 4.41
N GLU A 76 24.10 -1.22 4.07
CA GLU A 76 23.17 -0.35 4.80
C GLU A 76 21.73 -0.65 4.38
N ALA A 77 21.48 -0.78 3.08
CA ALA A 77 20.16 -1.15 2.55
C ALA A 77 19.72 -2.53 3.03
N VAL A 78 20.63 -3.51 3.06
CA VAL A 78 20.36 -4.86 3.59
C VAL A 78 19.95 -4.78 5.07
N ARG A 79 20.69 -4.02 5.89
CA ARG A 79 20.34 -3.87 7.31
C ARG A 79 18.97 -3.22 7.49
N LYS A 80 18.64 -2.18 6.72
CA LYS A 80 17.31 -1.56 6.75
C LYS A 80 16.21 -2.55 6.36
N ALA A 81 16.45 -3.36 5.33
CA ALA A 81 15.51 -4.39 4.89
C ALA A 81 15.26 -5.45 5.98
N GLU A 82 16.30 -5.92 6.68
CA GLU A 82 16.18 -6.83 7.82
C GLU A 82 15.44 -6.19 9.00
N ASP A 83 15.66 -4.89 9.25
CA ASP A 83 14.95 -4.15 10.29
C ASP A 83 13.46 -4.03 9.96
N TRP A 84 13.11 -3.77 8.69
CA TRP A 84 11.71 -3.76 8.21
C TRP A 84 11.04 -5.12 8.31
N GLU A 85 11.72 -6.20 7.90
CA GLU A 85 11.19 -7.56 8.05
C GLU A 85 10.85 -7.87 9.52
N ARG A 86 11.75 -7.49 10.44
CA ARG A 86 11.54 -7.69 11.88
C ARG A 86 10.40 -6.81 12.42
N ALA A 87 10.31 -5.56 11.98
CA ALA A 87 9.26 -4.64 12.40
C ALA A 87 7.89 -5.14 11.93
N LEU A 88 7.77 -5.54 10.66
CA LEU A 88 6.53 -6.04 10.07
C LEU A 88 6.06 -7.38 10.66
N ALA A 89 6.98 -8.19 11.16
CA ALA A 89 6.64 -9.41 11.89
C ALA A 89 5.96 -9.13 13.24
N ASP A 90 6.27 -7.99 13.88
CA ASP A 90 5.66 -7.56 15.14
C ASP A 90 4.38 -6.74 14.91
N TYR A 91 4.42 -5.81 13.94
CA TYR A 91 3.31 -4.93 13.59
C TYR A 91 3.24 -4.69 12.08
N PRO A 92 2.12 -5.03 11.39
CA PRO A 92 2.08 -5.12 9.93
C PRO A 92 1.97 -3.78 9.20
N VAL A 93 2.04 -2.65 9.90
CA VAL A 93 1.92 -1.30 9.31
C VAL A 93 3.26 -0.59 9.45
N CYS A 94 3.82 -0.11 8.33
CA CYS A 94 5.09 0.62 8.35
C CYS A 94 4.96 2.00 9.00
N ASP A 95 3.88 2.73 8.67
CA ASP A 95 3.57 4.06 9.18
C ASP A 95 2.05 4.25 9.23
N ASP A 96 1.50 4.38 10.45
CA ASP A 96 0.06 4.51 10.68
C ASP A 96 -0.54 5.77 10.04
N TYR A 97 0.22 6.88 9.98
CA TYR A 97 -0.28 8.13 9.41
C TYR A 97 -0.36 8.04 7.90
N LYS A 98 0.69 7.53 7.26
CA LYS A 98 0.71 7.28 5.80
C LYS A 98 -0.36 6.26 5.40
N PHE A 99 -0.55 5.23 6.20
CA PHE A 99 -1.59 4.24 5.95
C PHE A 99 -2.99 4.87 6.05
N SER A 100 -3.27 5.61 7.13
CA SER A 100 -4.55 6.29 7.31
C SER A 100 -4.85 7.32 6.22
N GLU A 101 -3.83 8.06 5.74
CA GLU A 101 -3.97 9.00 4.63
C GLU A 101 -4.31 8.27 3.32
N ALA A 102 -3.64 7.15 3.04
CA ALA A 102 -3.91 6.32 1.86
C ALA A 102 -5.33 5.71 1.89
N GLU A 103 -5.78 5.24 3.05
CA GLU A 103 -7.17 4.76 3.22
C GLU A 103 -8.18 5.86 2.92
N GLN A 104 -7.96 7.07 3.46
CA GLN A 104 -8.85 8.19 3.23
C GLN A 104 -8.88 8.59 1.75
N GLN A 105 -7.72 8.65 1.10
CA GLN A 105 -7.65 8.98 -0.32
C GLN A 105 -8.39 7.96 -1.19
N GLU A 106 -8.23 6.66 -0.92
CA GLU A 106 -8.94 5.63 -1.68
C GLU A 106 -10.45 5.67 -1.42
N ALA A 107 -10.86 5.93 -0.18
CA ALA A 107 -12.26 6.13 0.15
C ALA A 107 -12.85 7.35 -0.60
N ASP A 108 -12.12 8.46 -0.67
CA ASP A 108 -12.52 9.64 -1.44
C ASP A 108 -12.68 9.31 -2.93
N GLU A 109 -11.73 8.55 -3.51
CA GLU A 109 -11.77 8.13 -4.91
C GLU A 109 -12.94 7.19 -5.21
N VAL A 110 -13.18 6.18 -4.35
CA VAL A 110 -14.32 5.26 -4.47
C VAL A 110 -15.62 6.04 -4.34
N TRP A 111 -15.72 6.93 -3.36
CA TRP A 111 -16.90 7.74 -3.13
C TRP A 111 -17.22 8.65 -4.32
N ALA A 112 -16.20 9.28 -4.89
CA ALA A 112 -16.33 10.18 -6.04
C ALA A 112 -16.70 9.44 -7.34
N ASN A 113 -16.14 8.25 -7.57
CA ASN A 113 -16.20 7.59 -8.88
C ASN A 113 -17.19 6.41 -8.96
N CYS A 114 -17.53 5.78 -7.84
CA CYS A 114 -18.35 4.57 -7.82
C CYS A 114 -19.79 4.78 -7.33
N TYR A 115 -20.09 5.93 -6.73
CA TYR A 115 -21.42 6.27 -6.21
C TYR A 115 -21.95 7.53 -6.89
N ASP A 116 -23.24 7.57 -7.19
CA ASP A 116 -23.90 8.81 -7.59
C ASP A 116 -24.44 9.59 -6.38
N ALA A 117 -24.99 10.80 -6.62
CA ALA A 117 -25.50 11.63 -5.53
C ALA A 117 -26.64 10.98 -4.73
N TYR A 118 -27.46 10.13 -5.36
CA TYR A 118 -28.54 9.43 -4.66
C TYR A 118 -27.99 8.28 -3.83
N ASP A 119 -27.09 7.49 -4.39
CA ASP A 119 -26.45 6.38 -3.67
C ASP A 119 -25.70 6.91 -2.43
N ARG A 120 -25.02 8.04 -2.55
CA ARG A 120 -24.32 8.69 -1.44
C ARG A 120 -25.26 9.14 -0.33
N ILE A 121 -26.41 9.74 -0.69
CA ILE A 121 -27.43 10.14 0.29
C ILE A 121 -27.97 8.92 1.03
N ASP A 122 -28.26 7.84 0.30
CA ASP A 122 -28.80 6.62 0.89
C ASP A 122 -27.78 5.92 1.78
N TYR A 123 -26.50 5.87 1.37
CA TYR A 123 -25.40 5.38 2.19
C TYR A 123 -25.25 6.19 3.48
N ILE A 124 -25.20 7.53 3.40
CA ILE A 124 -25.11 8.42 4.58
C ILE A 124 -26.29 8.19 5.54
N ARG A 125 -27.50 7.95 5.01
CA ARG A 125 -28.68 7.67 5.85
C ARG A 125 -28.58 6.31 6.53
N GLN A 126 -28.15 5.28 5.80
CA GLN A 126 -28.03 3.92 6.31
C GLN A 126 -26.95 3.82 7.38
N PHE A 127 -25.81 4.47 7.16
CA PHE A 127 -24.61 4.38 8.00
C PHE A 127 -24.33 5.68 8.75
N ARG A 128 -25.38 6.41 9.17
CA ARG A 128 -25.25 7.77 9.73
C ARG A 128 -24.25 7.88 10.89
N ASN A 129 -24.04 6.80 11.65
CA ASN A 129 -23.11 6.74 12.78
C ASN A 129 -21.63 6.73 12.37
N GLN A 130 -21.30 6.44 11.11
CA GLN A 130 -19.92 6.49 10.60
C GLN A 130 -19.50 7.91 10.18
N PHE A 131 -20.46 8.81 10.00
CA PHE A 131 -20.22 10.15 9.48
C PHE A 131 -20.25 11.20 10.60
N GLU A 132 -19.31 12.12 10.57
CA GLU A 132 -19.38 13.35 11.35
C GLU A 132 -19.35 14.54 10.40
N PHE A 133 -20.36 15.40 10.47
CA PHE A 133 -20.44 16.61 9.66
C PHE A 133 -20.43 17.81 10.59
N HIS A 134 -19.56 18.77 10.29
CA HIS A 134 -19.42 19.99 11.08
C HIS A 134 -20.54 21.00 10.79
N ASP A 135 -20.98 21.08 9.54
CA ASP A 135 -22.05 21.96 9.11
C ASP A 135 -22.79 21.40 7.87
N MET A 136 -23.68 22.22 7.30
CA MET A 136 -24.46 21.82 6.13
C MET A 136 -23.62 21.83 4.85
N ASP A 137 -22.62 22.71 4.74
CA ASP A 137 -21.76 22.76 3.56
C ASP A 137 -20.91 21.50 3.50
N ASP A 138 -20.43 21.04 4.65
CA ASP A 138 -19.69 19.78 4.86
C ASP A 138 -20.50 18.57 4.37
N LEU A 139 -21.75 18.45 4.82
CA LEU A 139 -22.68 17.42 4.33
C LEU A 139 -22.88 17.51 2.81
N MET A 140 -23.05 18.71 2.27
CA MET A 140 -23.31 18.89 0.84
C MET A 140 -22.08 18.58 -0.02
N SER A 141 -20.88 18.92 0.45
CA SER A 141 -19.61 18.54 -0.20
C SER A 141 -19.43 17.03 -0.22
N CYS A 142 -19.73 16.35 0.89
CA CYS A 142 -19.71 14.88 0.93
C CYS A 142 -20.74 14.28 -0.05
N VAL A 143 -21.98 14.76 -0.08
CA VAL A 143 -23.01 14.29 -1.05
C VAL A 143 -22.60 14.53 -2.51
N ARG A 144 -21.90 15.64 -2.79
CA ARG A 144 -21.36 15.94 -4.13
C ARG A 144 -20.21 15.03 -4.53
N GLY A 145 -19.63 14.29 -3.59
CA GLY A 145 -18.47 13.42 -3.82
C GLY A 145 -17.17 14.21 -3.87
N GLU A 146 -17.10 15.35 -3.19
CA GLU A 146 -15.85 16.13 -3.08
C GLU A 146 -14.86 15.44 -2.14
N TYR A 147 -15.36 14.78 -1.08
CA TYR A 147 -14.60 13.91 -0.17
C TYR A 147 -15.56 12.98 0.59
N PHE A 148 -15.04 11.94 1.25
CA PHE A 148 -15.77 11.00 2.09
C PHE A 148 -15.60 11.33 3.58
N ALA A 149 -16.68 11.70 4.27
CA ALA A 149 -16.64 12.09 5.68
C ALA A 149 -16.87 10.92 6.67
N GLY A 150 -16.88 9.68 6.17
CA GLY A 150 -17.10 8.48 6.95
C GLY A 150 -15.80 7.82 7.42
N TYR A 151 -15.89 6.67 8.08
CA TYR A 151 -14.73 5.83 8.36
C TYR A 151 -14.27 5.14 7.08
N ALA A 152 -13.11 5.54 6.53
CA ALA A 152 -12.59 5.04 5.26
C ALA A 152 -12.56 3.50 5.18
N SER A 153 -12.11 2.85 6.26
CA SER A 153 -12.05 1.39 6.37
C SER A 153 -13.40 0.68 6.17
N GLU A 154 -14.53 1.32 6.47
CA GLU A 154 -15.86 0.72 6.26
C GLU A 154 -16.33 0.80 4.80
N LEU A 155 -15.68 1.64 3.98
CA LEU A 155 -15.99 1.80 2.56
C LEU A 155 -15.08 0.93 1.67
N ILE A 156 -13.80 0.80 2.02
CA ILE A 156 -12.76 0.19 1.17
C ILE A 156 -12.39 -1.26 1.55
N CYS A 157 -12.90 -1.80 2.67
CA CYS A 157 -12.68 -3.19 3.08
C CYS A 157 -13.40 -4.23 2.21
#